data_AF-A0A8H5HI63-F1
#
_entry.id   AF-A0A8H5HI63-F1
#
_cell.length_a   1.000
_cell.length_b   1.000
_cell.length_c   1.000
_cell.angle_alpha   90.00
_cell.angle_beta   90.00
_cell.angle_gamma   90.00
#
_symmetry.space_group_name_H-M   'P 1'
#
loop_
_entity.id
_entity.type
_entity.pdbx_description
1 polymer ?
#
loop_
_entity_poly.entity_id
_entity_poly.type
_entity_poly.pdbx_seq_one_letter_code
_entity_poly.pdbx_strand_id
1 'polypeptide(L)'
;MSMRQSTEKTEHWLRVFTACGPLLPSLISWFFPSLTIPHFTPRQFIYENDLLPFLFAIWAKPTSFSGHLSRIIQAKFLWLLPASTFRYYQLWIFTATLRTAVGHLLTRSVGWAYPQFFGHWALYEICGGYGPSIVIYIFLFGGPDIIKALFKRLLKAGELILLVSFCAVLCWLDNAPWTYGVAVLGAGGVSLVNWALRMVRNRPKQHPMLPDGQLQNCPPKFRTILVCAVLALLALSFPYAIQNRMATFIPTDMPPAPSAGSPLLEVLILSFPRPNVSASTAIMTSTINSFIPHLSSDVVLSVFTHSISHKAFDNVRTVFASTNVTFYVDTDSHPDSVSGQYLHIAEAFRWSTEQSVKAEWVMLVEDDFPICGGERGWDAVRRVMQILESTRSPSTKALNRQGGFVGTGGSGLIFHRTMLPVLILLMRTHAETASRLSPTTVRRPADLVMQDCLLGADPLCPQKPEGGGLVITSRMVMDHIGGMATTNQNKAFNDDKWRCGWRHPFHGRRQVEVVVV
;
A
#
# COMPACT_ATOMS: atom_id res chain seq x y z
N MET A 1 -43.52 26.69 -31.53
CA MET A 1 -42.16 26.68 -32.10
C MET A 1 -41.05 27.05 -31.10
N SER A 2 -41.32 27.79 -30.00
CA SER A 2 -40.27 28.21 -29.05
C SER A 2 -39.77 27.13 -28.05
N MET A 3 -40.59 26.15 -27.64
CA MET A 3 -40.13 25.10 -26.71
C MET A 3 -39.05 24.19 -27.29
N ARG A 4 -39.19 23.78 -28.56
CA ARG A 4 -38.25 22.86 -29.23
C ARG A 4 -36.88 23.50 -29.47
N GLN A 5 -36.86 24.78 -29.82
CA GLN A 5 -35.61 25.55 -29.95
C GLN A 5 -34.93 25.76 -28.59
N SER A 6 -35.70 25.92 -27.51
CA SER A 6 -35.13 26.03 -26.16
C SER A 6 -34.46 24.72 -25.74
N THR A 7 -35.10 23.57 -25.98
CA THR A 7 -34.54 22.25 -25.61
C THR A 7 -33.26 21.92 -26.38
N GLU A 8 -33.22 22.23 -27.68
CA GLU A 8 -32.03 21.99 -28.51
C GLU A 8 -30.83 22.85 -28.06
N LYS A 9 -31.07 24.12 -27.70
CA LYS A 9 -30.02 25.00 -27.14
C LYS A 9 -29.50 24.47 -25.81
N THR A 10 -30.38 24.07 -24.89
CA THR A 10 -29.96 23.52 -23.59
C THR A 10 -29.15 22.23 -23.75
N GLU A 11 -29.56 21.33 -24.65
CA GLU A 11 -28.83 20.09 -24.93
C GLU A 11 -27.44 20.37 -25.52
N HIS A 12 -27.35 21.33 -26.45
CA HIS A 12 -26.08 21.75 -27.04
C HIS A 12 -25.10 22.26 -25.96
N TRP A 13 -25.54 23.16 -25.09
CA TRP A 13 -24.70 23.67 -24.00
C TRP A 13 -24.30 22.55 -23.04
N LEU A 14 -25.22 21.67 -22.66
CA LEU A 14 -24.92 20.53 -21.80
C LEU A 14 -23.84 19.63 -22.42
N ARG A 15 -23.91 19.41 -23.74
CA ARG A 15 -22.90 18.63 -24.48
C ARG A 15 -21.53 19.31 -24.45
N VAL A 16 -21.48 20.62 -24.69
CA VAL A 16 -20.25 21.43 -24.56
C VAL A 16 -19.67 21.32 -23.16
N PHE A 17 -20.47 21.56 -22.12
CA PHE A 17 -19.98 21.46 -20.74
C PHE A 17 -19.51 20.05 -20.38
N THR A 18 -20.22 19.01 -20.82
CA THR A 18 -19.81 17.62 -20.59
C THR A 18 -18.48 17.31 -21.27
N ALA A 19 -18.30 17.71 -22.52
CA ALA A 19 -17.08 17.43 -23.29
C ALA A 19 -15.88 18.29 -22.86
N CYS A 20 -16.11 19.54 -22.43
CA CYS A 20 -15.06 20.41 -21.90
C CYS A 20 -14.66 20.04 -20.47
N GLY A 21 -15.52 19.35 -19.71
CA GLY A 21 -15.28 18.93 -18.33
C GLY A 21 -13.93 18.23 -18.09
N PRO A 22 -13.55 17.20 -18.87
CA PRO A 22 -12.23 16.56 -18.76
C PRO A 22 -11.03 17.46 -19.13
N LEU A 23 -11.23 18.48 -19.98
CA LEU A 23 -10.16 19.36 -20.47
C LEU A 23 -9.87 20.50 -19.51
N LEU A 24 -10.90 21.00 -18.83
CA LEU A 24 -10.80 22.15 -17.92
C LEU A 24 -9.73 21.94 -16.82
N PRO A 25 -9.63 20.78 -16.13
CA PRO A 25 -8.56 20.54 -15.16
C PRO A 25 -7.15 20.60 -15.76
N SER A 26 -6.99 20.17 -17.02
CA SER A 26 -5.69 20.27 -17.71
C SER A 26 -5.32 21.73 -17.94
N LEU A 27 -6.28 22.54 -18.44
CA LEU A 27 -6.08 23.97 -18.65
C LEU A 27 -5.82 24.72 -17.34
N ILE A 28 -6.67 24.52 -16.32
CA ILE A 28 -6.50 25.14 -15.01
C ILE A 28 -5.14 24.77 -14.43
N SER A 29 -4.70 23.52 -14.54
CA SER A 29 -3.41 23.11 -13.98
C SER A 29 -2.20 23.81 -14.62
N TRP A 30 -2.32 24.28 -15.87
CA TRP A 30 -1.27 25.06 -16.53
C TRP A 30 -1.21 26.50 -16.04
N PHE A 31 -2.35 27.13 -15.76
CA PHE A 31 -2.40 28.53 -15.33
C PHE A 31 -2.37 28.70 -13.81
N PHE A 32 -2.94 27.75 -13.06
CA PHE A 32 -3.13 27.78 -11.61
C PHE A 32 -2.76 26.43 -10.98
N PRO A 33 -1.46 26.07 -10.93
CA PRO A 33 -1.01 24.76 -10.47
C PRO A 33 -1.35 24.45 -9.01
N SER A 34 -1.63 25.47 -8.19
CA SER A 34 -2.08 25.33 -6.80
C SER A 34 -3.56 24.94 -6.68
N LEU A 35 -4.40 25.33 -7.65
CA LEU A 35 -5.83 25.03 -7.65
C LEU A 35 -6.08 23.68 -8.32
N THR A 36 -5.70 22.60 -7.64
CA THR A 36 -5.82 21.26 -8.21
C THR A 36 -6.67 20.35 -7.33
N ILE A 37 -7.62 19.69 -7.97
CA ILE A 37 -8.45 18.68 -7.31
C ILE A 37 -7.59 17.43 -7.12
N PRO A 38 -7.54 16.86 -5.90
CA PRO A 38 -6.74 15.68 -5.64
C PRO A 38 -7.28 14.46 -6.40
N HIS A 39 -6.37 13.56 -6.75
CA HIS A 39 -6.72 12.26 -7.31
C HIS A 39 -7.37 11.37 -6.25
N PHE A 40 -8.27 10.51 -6.70
CA PHE A 40 -8.91 9.53 -5.85
C PHE A 40 -8.03 8.29 -5.68
N THR A 41 -7.90 7.86 -4.44
CA THR A 41 -7.43 6.54 -4.04
C THR A 41 -8.39 6.00 -2.98
N PRO A 42 -8.70 4.69 -2.95
CA PRO A 42 -9.47 4.09 -1.86
C PRO A 42 -8.91 4.37 -0.47
N ARG A 43 -7.59 4.57 -0.35
CA ARG A 43 -6.90 4.90 0.91
C ARG A 43 -7.49 6.12 1.60
N GLN A 44 -7.68 7.22 0.86
CA GLN A 44 -8.17 8.49 1.40
C GLN A 44 -9.53 8.31 2.09
N PHE A 45 -10.41 7.50 1.51
CA PHE A 45 -11.70 7.20 2.11
C PHE A 45 -11.57 6.24 3.30
N ILE A 46 -10.84 5.12 3.15
CA ILE A 46 -10.81 4.03 4.15
C ILE A 46 -10.04 4.41 5.42
N TYR A 47 -8.97 5.21 5.29
CA TYR A 47 -8.05 5.50 6.38
C TYR A 47 -8.09 6.97 6.83
N GLU A 48 -8.37 7.89 5.93
CA GLU A 48 -8.26 9.34 6.20
C GLU A 48 -9.63 10.00 6.38
N ASN A 49 -10.72 9.30 6.07
CA ASN A 49 -12.09 9.84 6.02
C ASN A 49 -12.20 11.09 5.12
N ASP A 50 -11.35 11.20 4.10
CA ASP A 50 -11.37 12.31 3.15
C ASP A 50 -12.28 11.97 1.95
N LEU A 51 -13.42 12.66 1.89
CA LEU A 51 -14.43 12.51 0.84
C LEU A 51 -14.14 13.37 -0.40
N LEU A 52 -13.26 14.37 -0.31
CA LEU A 52 -13.07 15.33 -1.38
C LEU A 52 -12.58 14.66 -2.69
N PRO A 53 -11.53 13.80 -2.68
CA PRO A 53 -11.09 13.10 -3.87
C PRO A 53 -12.16 12.13 -4.40
N PHE A 54 -12.88 11.46 -3.50
CA PHE A 54 -13.96 10.54 -3.86
C PHE A 54 -15.05 11.25 -4.68
N LEU A 55 -15.44 12.47 -4.27
CA LEU A 55 -16.50 13.24 -4.91
C LEU A 55 -16.04 13.98 -6.16
N PHE A 56 -14.79 14.44 -6.24
CA PHE A 56 -14.37 15.39 -7.26
C PHE A 56 -13.25 14.91 -8.20
N ALA A 57 -12.60 13.76 -7.96
CA ALA A 57 -11.47 13.33 -8.80
C ALA A 57 -11.83 13.03 -10.26
N ILE A 58 -13.12 12.95 -10.63
CA ILE A 58 -13.55 12.97 -12.03
C ILE A 58 -13.06 14.24 -12.77
N TRP A 59 -12.70 15.31 -12.04
CA TRP A 59 -12.06 16.52 -12.53
C TRP A 59 -10.61 16.70 -12.02
N ALA A 60 -9.94 15.63 -11.58
CA ALA A 60 -8.51 15.72 -11.24
C ALA A 60 -7.65 15.96 -12.50
N LYS A 61 -6.60 16.79 -12.35
CA LYS A 61 -5.63 17.05 -13.42
C LYS A 61 -4.89 15.77 -13.79
N PRO A 62 -4.51 15.53 -15.04
CA PRO A 62 -3.66 14.39 -15.39
C PRO A 62 -2.29 14.45 -14.69
N THR A 63 -1.71 13.28 -14.36
CA THR A 63 -0.36 13.17 -13.77
C THR A 63 0.75 12.97 -14.80
N SER A 64 0.41 12.68 -16.05
CA SER A 64 1.36 12.36 -17.12
C SER A 64 0.89 12.93 -18.45
N PHE A 65 1.82 12.99 -19.41
CA PHE A 65 1.50 13.34 -20.80
C PHE A 65 0.47 12.37 -21.42
N SER A 66 0.59 11.07 -21.15
CA SER A 66 -0.39 10.07 -21.58
C SER A 66 -1.77 10.34 -20.99
N GLY A 67 -1.84 10.79 -19.74
CA GLY A 67 -3.09 11.19 -19.09
C GLY A 67 -3.73 12.41 -19.77
N HIS A 68 -2.94 13.38 -20.25
CA HIS A 68 -3.50 14.50 -21.04
C HIS A 68 -4.10 14.01 -22.37
N LEU A 69 -3.42 13.10 -23.07
CA LEU A 69 -3.97 12.48 -24.28
C LEU A 69 -5.27 11.71 -23.98
N SER A 70 -5.32 11.00 -22.84
CA SER A 70 -6.54 10.35 -22.35
C SER A 70 -7.69 11.35 -22.21
N ARG A 71 -7.46 12.54 -21.62
CA ARG A 71 -8.50 13.57 -21.48
C ARG A 71 -9.03 14.08 -22.82
N ILE A 72 -8.18 14.23 -23.83
CA ILE A 72 -8.59 14.61 -25.19
C ILE A 72 -9.51 13.54 -25.79
N ILE A 73 -9.15 12.25 -25.64
CA ILE A 73 -9.97 11.14 -26.11
C ILE A 73 -11.31 11.12 -25.35
N GLN A 74 -11.29 11.23 -24.02
CA GLN A 74 -12.50 11.28 -23.19
C GLN A 74 -13.43 12.42 -23.60
N ALA A 75 -12.90 13.62 -23.83
CA ALA A 75 -13.67 14.78 -24.29
C ALA A 75 -14.35 14.52 -25.64
N LYS A 76 -13.60 13.95 -26.61
CA LYS A 76 -14.16 13.59 -27.92
C LYS A 76 -15.28 12.56 -27.80
N PHE A 77 -15.14 11.57 -26.93
CA PHE A 77 -16.18 10.57 -26.72
C PHE A 77 -17.41 11.14 -26.00
N LEU A 78 -17.23 11.98 -24.98
CA LEU A 78 -18.33 12.67 -24.31
C LEU A 78 -19.10 13.60 -25.25
N TRP A 79 -18.44 14.17 -26.27
CA TRP A 79 -19.11 14.94 -27.33
C TRP A 79 -20.02 14.08 -28.21
N LEU A 80 -19.62 12.84 -28.49
CA LEU A 80 -20.38 11.90 -29.34
C LEU A 80 -21.50 11.19 -28.58
N LEU A 81 -21.38 11.12 -27.26
CA LEU A 81 -22.34 10.49 -26.39
C LEU A 81 -23.54 11.40 -26.06
N PRO A 82 -24.68 10.84 -25.60
CA PRO A 82 -25.80 11.64 -25.13
C PRO A 82 -25.38 12.62 -24.05
N ALA A 83 -25.81 13.87 -24.18
CA ALA A 83 -25.47 14.96 -23.27
C ALA A 83 -26.07 14.69 -21.89
N SER A 84 -25.25 14.27 -20.94
CA SER A 84 -25.71 13.99 -19.57
C SER A 84 -24.55 13.94 -18.57
N THR A 85 -24.02 15.10 -18.18
CA THR A 85 -22.97 15.22 -17.15
C THR A 85 -23.31 14.43 -15.88
N PHE A 86 -24.57 14.51 -15.44
CA PHE A 86 -25.03 13.86 -14.22
C PHE A 86 -24.94 12.33 -14.28
N ARG A 87 -25.22 11.70 -15.43
CA ARG A 87 -25.09 10.24 -15.57
C ARG A 87 -23.63 9.79 -15.43
N TYR A 88 -22.69 10.47 -16.08
CA TYR A 88 -21.27 10.11 -15.96
C TYR A 88 -20.73 10.32 -14.55
N TYR A 89 -21.24 11.33 -13.86
CA TYR A 89 -20.95 11.56 -12.45
C TYR A 89 -21.49 10.44 -11.56
N GLN A 90 -22.74 9.99 -11.76
CA GLN A 90 -23.29 8.85 -11.04
C GLN A 90 -22.47 7.56 -11.27
N LEU A 91 -22.04 7.32 -12.50
CA LEU A 91 -21.17 6.18 -12.83
C LEU A 91 -19.77 6.31 -12.21
N TRP A 92 -19.27 7.53 -12.05
CA TRP A 92 -18.03 7.79 -11.31
C TRP A 92 -18.20 7.41 -9.84
N ILE A 93 -19.24 7.92 -9.17
CA ILE A 93 -19.53 7.61 -7.76
C ILE A 93 -19.70 6.10 -7.56
N PHE A 94 -20.39 5.43 -8.49
CA PHE A 94 -20.50 3.98 -8.49
C PHE A 94 -19.12 3.29 -8.58
N THR A 95 -18.26 3.73 -9.50
CA THR A 95 -16.90 3.19 -9.67
C THR A 95 -16.05 3.42 -8.42
N ALA A 96 -16.04 4.65 -7.89
CA ALA A 96 -15.29 5.01 -6.69
C ALA A 96 -15.75 4.19 -5.48
N THR A 97 -17.06 4.00 -5.31
CA THR A 97 -17.63 3.15 -4.26
C THR A 97 -17.16 1.70 -4.40
N LEU A 98 -17.25 1.13 -5.60
CA LEU A 98 -16.83 -0.24 -5.85
C LEU A 98 -15.31 -0.40 -5.66
N ARG A 99 -14.52 0.60 -6.06
CA ARG A 99 -13.06 0.65 -5.82
C ARG A 99 -12.73 0.70 -4.35
N THR A 100 -13.45 1.50 -3.56
CA THR A 100 -13.32 1.53 -2.10
C THR A 100 -13.65 0.17 -1.48
N ALA A 101 -14.75 -0.46 -1.91
CA ALA A 101 -15.12 -1.79 -1.41
C ALA A 101 -14.06 -2.85 -1.73
N VAL A 102 -13.57 -2.89 -2.98
CA VAL A 102 -12.51 -3.83 -3.40
C VAL A 102 -11.20 -3.55 -2.64
N GLY A 103 -10.81 -2.29 -2.51
CA GLY A 103 -9.62 -1.90 -1.73
C GLY A 103 -9.75 -2.31 -0.26
N HIS A 104 -10.92 -2.13 0.35
CA HIS A 104 -11.19 -2.57 1.72
C HIS A 104 -11.09 -4.09 1.86
N LEU A 105 -11.74 -4.86 0.97
CA LEU A 105 -11.71 -6.33 0.99
C LEU A 105 -10.28 -6.87 0.82
N LEU A 106 -9.55 -6.39 -0.17
CA LEU A 106 -8.21 -6.88 -0.53
C LEU A 106 -7.08 -6.34 0.36
N THR A 107 -7.36 -5.44 1.32
CA THR A 107 -6.32 -4.93 2.23
C THR A 107 -6.69 -5.00 3.70
N ARG A 108 -7.93 -4.69 4.07
CA ARG A 108 -8.39 -4.70 5.47
C ARG A 108 -9.16 -5.93 5.87
N SER A 109 -10.03 -6.48 5.02
CA SER A 109 -10.89 -7.60 5.42
C SER A 109 -10.18 -8.95 5.28
N VAL A 110 -9.64 -9.23 4.09
CA VAL A 110 -9.03 -10.53 3.76
C VAL A 110 -7.52 -10.39 3.58
N GLY A 111 -7.08 -9.37 2.84
CA GLY A 111 -5.65 -9.21 2.51
C GLY A 111 -4.74 -8.90 3.69
N TRP A 112 -5.27 -8.59 4.87
CA TRP A 112 -4.44 -8.43 6.06
C TRP A 112 -3.92 -9.77 6.60
N ALA A 113 -4.71 -10.84 6.52
CA ALA A 113 -4.40 -12.17 7.03
C ALA A 113 -3.99 -13.18 5.94
N TYR A 114 -4.37 -12.92 4.69
CA TYR A 114 -4.07 -13.80 3.56
C TYR A 114 -3.18 -13.08 2.53
N PRO A 115 -1.84 -13.27 2.60
CA PRO A 115 -0.88 -12.61 1.71
C PRO A 115 -1.20 -12.74 0.22
N GLN A 116 -1.79 -13.86 -0.20
CA GLN A 116 -2.13 -14.14 -1.60
C GLN A 116 -3.23 -13.21 -2.14
N PHE A 117 -4.14 -12.75 -1.28
CA PHE A 117 -5.22 -11.85 -1.63
C PHE A 117 -4.87 -10.37 -1.41
N PHE A 118 -3.69 -10.08 -0.83
CA PHE A 118 -3.27 -8.70 -0.60
C PHE A 118 -2.94 -7.98 -1.91
N GLY A 119 -3.67 -6.89 -2.18
CA GLY A 119 -3.45 -6.03 -3.34
C GLY A 119 -3.02 -4.62 -2.95
N HIS A 120 -1.71 -4.31 -3.04
CA HIS A 120 -1.19 -2.95 -2.78
C HIS A 120 -1.89 -1.91 -3.68
N TRP A 121 -1.90 -2.17 -4.99
CA TRP A 121 -2.45 -1.26 -5.99
C TRP A 121 -3.97 -1.11 -5.90
N ALA A 122 -4.67 -2.10 -5.34
CA ALA A 122 -6.09 -1.96 -5.05
C ALA A 122 -6.38 -0.84 -4.04
N LEU A 123 -5.41 -0.43 -3.22
CA LEU A 123 -5.56 0.67 -2.26
C LEU A 123 -4.90 1.97 -2.74
N TYR A 124 -3.76 1.88 -3.43
CA TYR A 124 -2.88 3.01 -3.74
C TYR A 124 -2.95 3.53 -5.18
N GLU A 125 -3.53 2.78 -6.13
CA GLU A 125 -3.68 3.28 -7.50
C GLU A 125 -4.52 4.56 -7.52
N ILE A 126 -3.91 5.62 -8.03
CA ILE A 126 -4.55 6.91 -8.25
C ILE A 126 -5.46 6.85 -9.47
N CYS A 127 -6.61 7.49 -9.40
CA CYS A 127 -7.48 7.66 -10.56
C CYS A 127 -8.15 9.04 -10.56
N GLY A 128 -8.49 9.49 -11.76
CA GLY A 128 -9.36 10.63 -11.98
C GLY A 128 -9.84 10.67 -13.43
N GLY A 129 -10.73 11.61 -13.73
CA GLY A 129 -11.33 11.76 -15.05
C GLY A 129 -12.56 10.92 -15.31
N TYR A 130 -13.08 11.05 -16.53
CA TYR A 130 -14.34 10.44 -16.95
C TYR A 130 -14.18 9.04 -17.54
N GLY A 131 -12.94 8.61 -17.81
CA GLY A 131 -12.65 7.38 -18.54
C GLY A 131 -13.35 6.12 -17.97
N PRO A 132 -13.24 5.81 -16.67
CA PRO A 132 -13.98 4.68 -16.07
C PRO A 132 -15.49 4.79 -16.24
N SER A 133 -16.07 5.99 -16.05
CA SER A 133 -17.51 6.24 -16.25
C SER A 133 -17.94 6.03 -17.70
N ILE A 134 -17.14 6.47 -18.67
CA ILE A 134 -17.38 6.28 -20.10
C ILE A 134 -17.35 4.78 -20.42
N VAL A 135 -16.37 4.03 -19.90
CA VAL A 135 -16.29 2.58 -20.10
C VAL A 135 -17.55 1.89 -19.56
N ILE A 136 -17.96 2.17 -18.32
CA ILE A 136 -19.20 1.58 -17.77
C ILE A 136 -20.40 1.92 -18.64
N TYR A 137 -20.50 3.18 -19.06
CA TYR A 137 -21.61 3.64 -19.89
C TYR A 137 -21.70 2.83 -21.19
N ILE A 138 -20.58 2.68 -21.90
CA ILE A 138 -20.52 1.96 -23.18
C ILE A 138 -20.87 0.47 -22.99
N PHE A 139 -20.41 -0.15 -21.90
CA PHE A 139 -20.73 -1.54 -21.57
C PHE A 139 -22.21 -1.76 -21.23
N LEU A 140 -22.84 -0.83 -20.49
CA LEU A 140 -24.22 -0.97 -20.02
C LEU A 140 -25.28 -0.55 -21.04
N PHE A 141 -25.06 0.58 -21.70
CA PHE A 141 -26.06 1.23 -22.56
C PHE A 141 -25.81 0.99 -24.05
N GLY A 142 -24.69 0.35 -24.38
CA GLY A 142 -24.35 -0.03 -25.74
C GLY A 142 -23.55 1.04 -26.47
N GLY A 143 -22.27 0.73 -26.70
CA GLY A 143 -21.44 1.38 -27.70
C GLY A 143 -21.84 1.25 -29.18
N PRO A 144 -22.69 0.30 -29.66
CA PRO A 144 -22.86 0.08 -31.09
C PRO A 144 -23.23 1.32 -31.90
N ASP A 145 -24.02 2.26 -31.35
CA ASP A 145 -24.40 3.47 -32.09
C ASP A 145 -23.24 4.47 -32.21
N ILE A 146 -22.36 4.54 -31.21
CA ILE A 146 -21.12 5.33 -31.24
C ILE A 146 -20.12 4.68 -32.20
N ILE A 147 -20.02 3.35 -32.16
CA ILE A 147 -19.14 2.56 -33.02
C ILE A 147 -19.60 2.68 -34.47
N LYS A 148 -20.91 2.62 -34.75
CA LYS A 148 -21.48 2.87 -36.08
C LYS A 148 -21.28 4.31 -36.54
N ALA A 149 -21.40 5.29 -35.64
CA ALA A 149 -21.16 6.70 -35.95
C ALA A 149 -19.69 6.96 -36.32
N LEU A 150 -18.75 6.32 -35.62
CA LEU A 150 -17.31 6.44 -35.90
C LEU A 150 -16.87 5.56 -37.07
N PHE A 151 -17.48 4.39 -37.24
CA PHE A 151 -17.09 3.38 -38.21
C PHE A 151 -18.33 2.85 -38.95
N LYS A 152 -18.65 3.49 -40.08
CA LYS A 152 -19.86 3.26 -40.89
C LYS A 152 -20.06 1.81 -41.39
N ARG A 153 -19.07 0.91 -41.28
CA ARG A 153 -19.13 -0.49 -41.77
C ARG A 153 -18.34 -1.47 -40.88
N LEU A 154 -18.65 -1.54 -39.59
CA LEU A 154 -18.04 -2.55 -38.72
C LEU A 154 -18.90 -3.82 -38.64
N LEU A 155 -18.29 -4.98 -38.89
CA LEU A 155 -18.89 -6.29 -38.58
C LEU A 155 -19.07 -6.43 -37.05
N LYS A 156 -20.03 -7.24 -36.58
CA LYS A 156 -20.29 -7.47 -35.14
C LYS A 156 -19.05 -7.90 -34.34
N ALA A 157 -18.15 -8.68 -34.94
CA ALA A 157 -16.88 -9.06 -34.32
C ALA A 157 -15.96 -7.84 -34.08
N GLY A 158 -16.02 -6.83 -34.96
CA GLY A 158 -15.30 -5.59 -34.81
C GLY A 158 -15.80 -4.74 -33.64
N GLU A 159 -17.09 -4.78 -33.31
CA GLU A 159 -17.65 -4.00 -32.18
C GLU A 159 -17.05 -4.46 -30.84
N LEU A 160 -16.90 -5.78 -30.65
CA LEU A 160 -16.27 -6.38 -29.47
C LEU A 160 -14.80 -5.95 -29.35
N ILE A 161 -14.03 -6.11 -30.44
CA ILE A 161 -12.61 -5.74 -30.47
C ILE A 161 -12.45 -4.26 -30.16
N LEU A 162 -13.28 -3.41 -30.75
CA LEU A 162 -13.20 -1.98 -30.52
C LEU A 162 -13.51 -1.61 -29.07
N LEU A 163 -14.51 -2.25 -28.43
CA LEU A 163 -14.85 -2.01 -27.03
C LEU A 163 -13.70 -2.37 -26.09
N VAL A 164 -13.14 -3.57 -26.27
CA VAL A 164 -12.00 -4.07 -25.47
C VAL A 164 -10.78 -3.19 -25.69
N SER A 165 -10.44 -2.88 -26.94
CA SER A 165 -9.32 -2.00 -27.28
C SER A 165 -9.50 -0.58 -26.73
N PHE A 166 -10.71 -0.03 -26.79
CA PHE A 166 -10.99 1.30 -26.25
C PHE A 166 -10.79 1.33 -24.73
N CYS A 167 -11.33 0.34 -24.01
CA CYS A 167 -11.12 0.20 -22.57
C CYS A 167 -9.63 0.06 -22.23
N ALA A 168 -8.90 -0.77 -22.98
CA ALA A 168 -7.47 -0.99 -22.79
C ALA A 168 -6.66 0.30 -23.04
N VAL A 169 -6.93 1.02 -24.14
CA VAL A 169 -6.25 2.28 -24.47
C VAL A 169 -6.46 3.33 -23.37
N LEU A 170 -7.70 3.56 -22.95
CA LEU A 170 -7.97 4.52 -21.88
C LEU A 170 -7.29 4.12 -20.55
N CYS A 171 -7.35 2.84 -20.19
CA CYS A 171 -6.66 2.32 -19.02
C CYS A 171 -5.16 2.54 -19.07
N TRP A 172 -4.51 2.24 -20.19
CA TRP A 172 -3.05 2.37 -20.32
C TRP A 172 -2.62 3.83 -20.36
N LEU A 173 -3.41 4.71 -20.98
CA LEU A 173 -3.13 6.14 -20.97
C LEU A 173 -3.27 6.76 -19.58
N ASP A 174 -4.30 6.35 -18.82
CA ASP A 174 -4.52 6.77 -17.42
C ASP A 174 -3.62 6.04 -16.42
N ASN A 175 -2.97 4.93 -16.83
CA ASN A 175 -2.22 4.01 -15.97
C ASN A 175 -3.02 3.54 -14.73
N ALA A 176 -4.28 3.15 -14.92
CA ALA A 176 -5.22 2.83 -13.83
C ALA A 176 -5.93 1.45 -13.99
N PRO A 177 -5.18 0.33 -14.14
CA PRO A 177 -5.75 -1.00 -14.41
C PRO A 177 -6.76 -1.49 -13.37
N TRP A 178 -6.57 -1.21 -12.09
CA TRP A 178 -7.54 -1.61 -11.06
C TRP A 178 -8.84 -0.84 -11.19
N THR A 179 -8.78 0.46 -11.47
CA THR A 179 -9.97 1.29 -11.61
C THR A 179 -10.79 0.89 -12.84
N TYR A 180 -10.14 0.67 -13.99
CA TYR A 180 -10.82 0.19 -15.18
C TYR A 180 -11.30 -1.26 -15.03
N GLY A 181 -10.53 -2.14 -14.39
CA GLY A 181 -10.94 -3.52 -14.12
C GLY A 181 -12.17 -3.59 -13.23
N VAL A 182 -12.20 -2.81 -12.15
CA VAL A 182 -13.36 -2.70 -11.26
C VAL A 182 -14.57 -2.09 -11.97
N ALA A 183 -14.37 -1.09 -12.83
CA ALA A 183 -15.43 -0.51 -13.63
C ALA A 183 -16.07 -1.55 -14.56
N VAL A 184 -15.27 -2.34 -15.29
CA VAL A 184 -15.74 -3.42 -16.17
C VAL A 184 -16.47 -4.50 -15.37
N LEU A 185 -15.93 -4.94 -14.22
CA LEU A 185 -16.59 -5.91 -13.35
C LEU A 185 -17.92 -5.39 -12.81
N GLY A 186 -17.98 -4.12 -12.40
CA GLY A 186 -19.19 -3.46 -11.95
C GLY A 186 -20.26 -3.41 -13.05
N ALA A 187 -19.88 -3.05 -14.27
CA ALA A 187 -20.78 -3.07 -15.43
C ALA A 187 -21.29 -4.49 -15.75
N GLY A 188 -20.41 -5.50 -15.67
CA GLY A 188 -20.78 -6.91 -15.81
C GLY A 188 -21.77 -7.37 -14.74
N GLY A 189 -21.55 -6.98 -13.48
CA GLY A 189 -22.43 -7.28 -12.35
C GLY A 189 -23.82 -6.65 -12.50
N VAL A 190 -23.89 -5.37 -12.87
CA VAL A 190 -25.17 -4.68 -13.15
C VAL A 190 -25.91 -5.35 -14.31
N SER A 191 -25.18 -5.76 -15.35
CA SER A 191 -25.76 -6.46 -16.51
C SER A 191 -26.31 -7.84 -16.13
N LEU A 192 -25.62 -8.58 -15.25
CA LEU A 192 -26.07 -9.86 -14.72
C LEU A 192 -27.36 -9.70 -13.90
N VAL A 193 -27.40 -8.72 -13.00
CA VAL A 193 -28.58 -8.42 -12.18
C VAL A 193 -29.77 -8.06 -13.06
N ASN A 194 -29.58 -7.17 -14.04
CA ASN A 194 -30.62 -6.80 -15.00
C ASN A 194 -31.14 -8.00 -15.80
N TRP A 195 -30.26 -8.91 -16.22
CA TRP A 195 -30.65 -10.14 -16.89
C TRP A 195 -31.43 -11.08 -15.98
N ALA A 196 -30.98 -11.30 -14.74
CA ALA A 196 -31.67 -12.13 -13.76
C ALA A 196 -33.07 -11.58 -13.42
N LEU A 197 -33.19 -10.27 -13.18
CA LEU A 197 -34.46 -9.60 -12.94
C LEU A 197 -35.43 -9.75 -14.12
N ARG A 198 -34.93 -9.70 -15.36
CA ARG A 198 -35.75 -9.97 -16.55
C ARG A 198 -36.20 -11.42 -16.63
N MET A 199 -35.35 -12.39 -16.29
CA MET A 199 -35.79 -13.80 -16.25
C MET A 199 -36.88 -14.04 -15.21
N VAL A 200 -36.82 -13.35 -14.06
CA VAL A 200 -37.87 -13.41 -13.04
C VAL A 200 -39.15 -12.73 -13.52
N ARG A 201 -39.04 -11.52 -14.11
CA ARG A 201 -40.19 -10.72 -14.56
C ARG A 201 -40.86 -11.26 -15.82
N ASN A 202 -40.08 -11.83 -16.74
CA ASN A 202 -40.55 -12.46 -17.99
C ASN A 202 -40.83 -13.95 -17.81
N ARG A 203 -41.11 -14.43 -16.58
CA ARG A 203 -41.94 -15.63 -16.47
C ARG A 203 -43.21 -15.36 -17.28
N PRO A 204 -43.52 -16.17 -18.31
CA PRO A 204 -44.54 -15.83 -19.28
C PRO A 204 -45.89 -15.79 -18.58
N LYS A 205 -46.36 -14.59 -18.22
CA LYS A 205 -47.79 -14.32 -18.28
C LYS A 205 -48.09 -14.24 -19.76
N GLN A 206 -48.47 -15.36 -20.36
CA GLN A 206 -49.02 -15.39 -21.72
C GLN A 206 -50.22 -14.45 -21.74
N HIS A 207 -50.02 -13.19 -22.10
CA HIS A 207 -51.10 -12.35 -22.55
C HIS A 207 -51.10 -12.38 -24.07
N PRO A 208 -52.08 -13.07 -24.67
CA PRO A 208 -52.29 -13.01 -26.11
C PRO A 208 -52.74 -11.57 -26.42
N MET A 209 -52.24 -11.01 -27.53
CA MET A 209 -52.64 -9.69 -28.07
C MET A 209 -51.94 -8.48 -27.45
N LEU A 210 -50.69 -8.23 -27.85
CA LEU A 210 -50.16 -6.86 -27.94
C LEU A 210 -49.73 -6.60 -29.40
N PRO A 211 -50.08 -5.46 -30.00
CA PRO A 211 -49.85 -5.21 -31.43
C PRO A 211 -48.37 -5.07 -31.76
N ASP A 212 -47.97 -5.73 -32.85
CA ASP A 212 -46.65 -5.61 -33.48
C ASP A 212 -46.38 -4.16 -33.91
N GLY A 213 -45.37 -3.50 -33.33
CA GLY A 213 -44.99 -2.17 -33.83
C GLY A 213 -43.91 -1.41 -33.09
N GLN A 214 -43.61 -1.71 -31.82
CA GLN A 214 -42.48 -1.09 -31.13
C GLN A 214 -41.29 -2.04 -31.09
N LEU A 215 -40.30 -1.77 -31.93
CA LEU A 215 -38.96 -2.37 -31.85
C LEU A 215 -38.38 -2.05 -30.46
N GLN A 216 -38.59 -2.97 -29.53
CA GLN A 216 -37.99 -2.92 -28.21
C GLN A 216 -36.48 -2.96 -28.42
N ASN A 217 -35.76 -1.91 -28.01
CA ASN A 217 -34.30 -1.89 -28.00
C ASN A 217 -33.81 -3.11 -27.22
N CYS A 218 -33.45 -4.17 -27.94
CA CYS A 218 -33.05 -5.43 -27.36
C CYS A 218 -31.68 -5.19 -26.72
N PRO A 219 -31.59 -5.22 -25.39
CA PRO A 219 -30.34 -4.99 -24.69
C PRO A 219 -29.32 -6.05 -25.11
N PRO A 220 -28.01 -5.73 -25.10
CA PRO A 220 -26.98 -6.67 -25.49
C PRO A 220 -27.13 -8.00 -24.72
N LYS A 221 -26.95 -9.12 -25.43
CA LYS A 221 -27.05 -10.45 -24.84
C LYS A 221 -26.02 -10.55 -23.71
N PHE A 222 -26.44 -11.00 -22.53
CA PHE A 222 -25.57 -11.15 -21.35
C PHE A 222 -24.24 -11.84 -21.66
N ARG A 223 -24.30 -12.91 -22.49
CA ARG A 223 -23.11 -13.63 -22.97
C ARG A 223 -22.08 -12.72 -23.66
N THR A 224 -22.52 -11.77 -24.48
CA THR A 224 -21.63 -10.82 -25.15
C THR A 224 -20.95 -9.92 -24.13
N ILE A 225 -21.70 -9.36 -23.17
CA ILE A 225 -21.16 -8.48 -22.12
C ILE A 225 -20.13 -9.23 -21.26
N LEU A 226 -20.43 -10.47 -20.89
CA LEU A 226 -19.52 -11.31 -20.10
C LEU A 226 -18.22 -11.59 -20.87
N VAL A 227 -18.30 -11.96 -22.15
CA VAL A 227 -17.12 -12.16 -22.99
C VAL A 227 -16.33 -10.86 -23.14
N CYS A 228 -16.99 -9.72 -23.38
CA CYS A 228 -16.34 -8.40 -23.41
C CYS A 228 -15.60 -8.12 -22.11
N ALA A 229 -16.23 -8.39 -20.96
CA ALA A 229 -15.67 -8.10 -19.66
C ALA A 229 -14.43 -8.96 -19.39
N VAL A 230 -14.49 -10.26 -19.67
CA VAL A 230 -13.34 -11.17 -19.52
C VAL A 230 -12.19 -10.76 -20.44
N LEU A 231 -12.47 -10.51 -21.72
CA LEU A 231 -11.44 -10.08 -22.68
C LEU A 231 -10.83 -8.72 -22.30
N ALA A 232 -11.65 -7.78 -21.81
CA ALA A 232 -11.16 -6.51 -21.30
C ALA A 232 -10.24 -6.73 -20.09
N LEU A 233 -10.63 -7.53 -19.09
CA LEU A 233 -9.77 -7.80 -17.93
C LEU A 233 -8.42 -8.42 -18.34
N LEU A 234 -8.43 -9.36 -19.29
CA LEU A 234 -7.20 -9.92 -19.84
C LEU A 234 -6.34 -8.86 -20.51
N ALA A 235 -6.93 -8.03 -21.39
CA ALA A 235 -6.22 -6.96 -22.09
C ALA A 235 -5.65 -5.90 -21.12
N LEU A 236 -6.42 -5.51 -20.10
CA LEU A 236 -6.00 -4.56 -19.07
C LEU A 236 -4.78 -5.07 -18.30
N SER A 237 -4.77 -6.36 -17.94
CA SER A 237 -3.69 -7.00 -17.19
C SER A 237 -2.44 -7.32 -18.03
N PHE A 238 -2.56 -7.39 -19.35
CA PHE A 238 -1.54 -7.94 -20.22
C PHE A 238 -0.19 -7.20 -20.18
N PRO A 239 -0.11 -5.85 -20.29
CA PRO A 239 1.18 -5.17 -20.22
C PRO A 239 1.86 -5.34 -18.87
N TYR A 240 1.10 -5.32 -17.78
CA TYR A 240 1.62 -5.49 -16.42
C TYR A 240 2.11 -6.93 -16.18
N ALA A 241 1.38 -7.93 -16.69
CA ALA A 241 1.80 -9.32 -16.62
C ALA A 241 3.08 -9.57 -17.44
N ILE A 242 3.19 -8.97 -18.61
CA ILE A 242 4.40 -9.02 -19.44
C ILE A 242 5.56 -8.29 -18.75
N GLN A 243 5.34 -7.08 -18.27
CA GLN A 243 6.37 -6.31 -17.56
C GLN A 243 6.90 -7.08 -16.36
N ASN A 244 6.03 -7.67 -15.54
CA ASN A 244 6.45 -8.47 -14.39
C ASN A 244 7.21 -9.75 -14.79
N ARG A 245 6.93 -10.34 -15.96
CA ARG A 245 7.66 -11.51 -16.46
C ARG A 245 9.00 -11.15 -17.10
N MET A 246 9.09 -10.00 -17.75
CA MET A 246 10.30 -9.53 -18.40
C MET A 246 11.23 -8.76 -17.46
N ALA A 247 10.71 -8.25 -16.34
CA ALA A 247 11.51 -7.57 -15.34
C ALA A 247 12.51 -8.56 -14.73
N THR A 248 13.79 -8.37 -15.06
CA THR A 248 14.88 -9.02 -14.35
C THR A 248 14.95 -8.41 -12.95
N PHE A 249 14.95 -9.25 -11.93
CA PHE A 249 15.19 -8.81 -10.57
C PHE A 249 16.65 -8.36 -10.48
N ILE A 250 16.86 -7.06 -10.29
CA ILE A 250 18.17 -6.45 -10.06
C ILE A 250 18.14 -5.96 -8.61
N PRO A 251 18.89 -6.61 -7.70
CA PRO A 251 19.00 -6.14 -6.33
C PRO A 251 19.53 -4.70 -6.32
N THR A 252 18.94 -3.88 -5.48
CA THR A 252 19.46 -2.55 -5.17
C THR A 252 20.69 -2.67 -4.28
N ASP A 253 21.61 -1.71 -4.37
CA ASP A 253 22.74 -1.61 -3.45
C ASP A 253 22.33 -0.87 -2.17
N MET A 254 22.96 -1.22 -1.06
CA MET A 254 22.84 -0.46 0.19
C MET A 254 23.46 0.93 -0.05
N PRO A 255 22.78 2.04 0.28
CA PRO A 255 23.38 3.36 0.14
C PRO A 255 24.67 3.44 0.98
N PRO A 256 25.68 4.21 0.53
CA PRO A 256 26.92 4.35 1.29
C PRO A 256 26.66 5.14 2.57
N ALA A 257 27.40 4.82 3.63
CA ALA A 257 27.37 5.64 4.83
C ALA A 257 27.89 7.07 4.55
N PRO A 258 27.24 8.13 5.11
CA PRO A 258 27.72 9.50 5.00
C PRO A 258 29.05 9.74 5.72
N SER A 259 29.37 8.92 6.72
CA SER A 259 30.58 9.03 7.54
C SER A 259 31.58 7.95 7.12
N ALA A 260 32.75 8.35 6.64
CA ALA A 260 33.78 7.42 6.20
C ALA A 260 34.20 6.45 7.32
N GLY A 261 34.27 5.15 7.02
CA GLY A 261 34.67 4.11 7.97
C GLY A 261 33.60 3.74 9.01
N SER A 262 32.39 4.32 8.93
CA SER A 262 31.25 3.91 9.75
C SER A 262 30.26 3.13 8.90
N PRO A 263 29.68 2.02 9.41
CA PRO A 263 28.63 1.31 8.68
C PRO A 263 27.37 2.19 8.58
N LEU A 264 26.56 1.99 7.54
CA LEU A 264 25.28 2.67 7.44
C LEU A 264 24.28 2.07 8.43
N LEU A 265 24.18 0.74 8.49
CA LEU A 265 23.15 0.01 9.22
C LEU A 265 23.75 -0.98 10.21
N GLU A 266 23.39 -0.86 11.47
CA GLU A 266 23.54 -1.93 12.47
C GLU A 266 22.21 -2.68 12.59
N VAL A 267 22.26 -3.99 12.37
CA VAL A 267 21.17 -4.89 12.76
C VAL A 267 21.42 -5.29 14.21
N LEU A 268 20.56 -4.85 15.11
CA LEU A 268 20.64 -5.10 16.54
C LEU A 268 19.60 -6.14 16.95
N ILE A 269 20.04 -7.39 17.10
CA ILE A 269 19.21 -8.50 17.55
C ILE A 269 19.13 -8.50 19.09
N LEU A 270 17.92 -8.46 19.63
CA LEU A 270 17.63 -8.65 21.05
C LEU A 270 17.32 -10.11 21.34
N SER A 271 17.99 -10.66 22.35
CA SER A 271 17.81 -12.04 22.79
C SER A 271 17.48 -12.10 24.29
N PHE A 272 16.50 -12.92 24.66
CA PHE A 272 16.14 -13.15 26.05
C PHE A 272 15.90 -14.66 26.33
N PRO A 273 16.25 -15.18 27.52
CA PRO A 273 16.11 -16.60 27.79
C PRO A 273 14.68 -17.14 27.60
N ARG A 274 14.57 -18.29 26.92
CA ARG A 274 13.34 -19.09 26.78
C ARG A 274 13.49 -20.44 27.50
N PRO A 275 12.39 -21.09 27.95
CA PRO A 275 12.46 -22.36 28.67
C PRO A 275 13.13 -23.50 27.89
N ASN A 276 12.88 -23.58 26.58
CA ASN A 276 13.46 -24.61 25.72
C ASN A 276 14.74 -24.09 25.05
N VAL A 277 15.89 -24.43 25.63
CA VAL A 277 17.22 -23.98 25.17
C VAL A 277 17.51 -24.46 23.74
N SER A 278 17.20 -25.71 23.39
CA SER A 278 17.49 -26.25 22.06
C SER A 278 16.67 -25.54 20.97
N ALA A 279 15.37 -25.35 21.21
CA ALA A 279 14.51 -24.61 20.28
C ALA A 279 14.93 -23.14 20.17
N SER A 280 15.27 -22.49 21.30
CA SER A 280 15.75 -21.10 21.32
C SER A 280 17.08 -20.93 20.57
N THR A 281 18.03 -21.85 20.73
CA THR A 281 19.27 -21.88 19.94
C THR A 281 18.95 -22.00 18.45
N ALA A 282 18.09 -22.94 18.04
CA ALA A 282 17.74 -23.13 16.64
C ALA A 282 17.06 -21.89 16.01
N ILE A 283 16.12 -21.27 16.74
CA ILE A 283 15.42 -20.05 16.32
C ILE A 283 16.41 -18.90 16.13
N MET A 284 17.24 -18.63 17.12
CA MET A 284 18.23 -17.55 17.06
C MET A 284 19.28 -17.79 15.96
N THR A 285 19.75 -19.03 15.79
CA THR A 285 20.63 -19.41 14.68
C THR A 285 19.94 -19.14 13.33
N SER A 286 18.67 -19.49 13.18
CA SER A 286 17.90 -19.21 11.96
C SER A 286 17.80 -17.70 11.69
N THR A 287 17.53 -16.90 12.73
CA THR A 287 17.47 -15.45 12.62
C THR A 287 18.80 -14.87 12.17
N ILE A 288 19.91 -15.19 12.85
CA ILE A 288 21.26 -14.69 12.50
C ILE A 288 21.65 -15.11 11.08
N ASN A 289 21.46 -16.39 10.73
CA ASN A 289 21.79 -16.90 9.40
C ASN A 289 21.08 -16.16 8.26
N SER A 290 19.88 -15.62 8.50
CA SER A 290 19.17 -14.83 7.49
C SER A 290 19.84 -13.49 7.17
N PHE A 291 20.68 -12.96 8.07
CA PHE A 291 21.42 -11.70 7.89
C PHE A 291 22.87 -11.91 7.43
N ILE A 292 23.50 -13.06 7.74
CA ILE A 292 24.92 -13.33 7.40
C ILE A 292 25.28 -13.04 5.93
N PRO A 293 24.50 -13.47 4.91
CA PRO A 293 24.84 -13.22 3.51
C PRO A 293 24.86 -11.74 3.12
N HIS A 294 24.32 -10.88 3.98
CA HIS A 294 24.07 -9.47 3.71
C HIS A 294 25.01 -8.53 4.48
N LEU A 295 25.92 -9.07 5.29
CA LEU A 295 26.92 -8.29 6.01
C LEU A 295 27.97 -7.74 5.05
N SER A 296 28.37 -6.49 5.28
CA SER A 296 29.34 -5.77 4.46
C SER A 296 30.03 -4.69 5.29
N SER A 297 30.85 -3.84 4.67
CA SER A 297 31.36 -2.62 5.33
C SER A 297 30.26 -1.66 5.77
N ASP A 298 29.12 -1.66 5.07
CA ASP A 298 27.99 -0.77 5.35
C ASP A 298 26.93 -1.40 6.27
N VAL A 299 27.02 -2.71 6.52
CA VAL A 299 26.01 -3.46 7.27
C VAL A 299 26.68 -4.39 8.27
N VAL A 300 26.44 -4.13 9.55
CA VAL A 300 26.98 -4.91 10.67
C VAL A 300 25.86 -5.57 11.47
N LEU A 301 26.18 -6.64 12.19
CA LEU A 301 25.24 -7.41 12.99
C LEU A 301 25.72 -7.56 14.43
N SER A 302 24.85 -7.19 15.35
CA SER A 302 25.05 -7.24 16.79
C SER A 302 23.96 -8.07 17.45
N VAL A 303 24.30 -8.88 18.44
CA VAL A 303 23.37 -9.66 19.25
C VAL A 303 23.54 -9.26 20.71
N PHE A 304 22.49 -8.72 21.30
CA PHE A 304 22.46 -8.16 22.64
C PHE A 304 21.58 -8.99 23.56
N THR A 305 22.01 -9.17 24.80
CA THR A 305 21.15 -9.66 25.88
C THR A 305 21.42 -8.93 27.18
N HIS A 306 20.36 -8.60 27.92
CA HIS A 306 20.43 -8.07 29.30
C HIS A 306 20.14 -9.18 30.33
N SER A 307 20.53 -10.41 30.02
CA SER A 307 20.42 -11.56 30.93
C SER A 307 21.78 -12.17 31.20
N ILE A 308 22.15 -12.23 32.47
CA ILE A 308 23.41 -12.85 32.92
C ILE A 308 23.44 -14.38 32.76
N SER A 309 22.30 -15.03 32.51
CA SER A 309 22.20 -16.48 32.32
C SER A 309 21.36 -16.80 31.10
N HIS A 310 22.02 -17.06 29.97
CA HIS A 310 21.34 -17.30 28.70
C HIS A 310 22.03 -18.38 27.86
N LYS A 311 21.87 -19.66 28.24
CA LYS A 311 22.53 -20.80 27.56
C LYS A 311 22.34 -20.82 26.03
N ALA A 312 21.16 -20.47 25.53
CA ALA A 312 20.93 -20.42 24.09
C ALA A 312 21.80 -19.37 23.38
N PHE A 313 22.00 -18.19 23.99
CA PHE A 313 22.89 -17.14 23.50
C PHE A 313 24.34 -17.61 23.51
N ASP A 314 24.79 -18.28 24.58
CA ASP A 314 26.16 -18.83 24.68
C ASP A 314 26.44 -19.88 23.59
N ASN A 315 25.48 -20.79 23.36
CA ASN A 315 25.56 -21.79 22.31
C ASN A 315 25.69 -21.12 20.93
N VAL A 316 24.83 -20.15 20.64
CA VAL A 316 24.81 -19.43 19.36
C VAL A 316 26.09 -18.61 19.17
N ARG A 317 26.58 -17.95 20.22
CA ARG A 317 27.86 -17.23 20.20
C ARG A 317 29.02 -18.16 19.81
N THR A 318 29.02 -19.40 20.29
CA THR A 318 30.02 -20.40 19.92
C THR A 318 29.89 -20.81 18.45
N VAL A 319 28.66 -21.02 17.97
CA VAL A 319 28.40 -21.36 16.55
C VAL A 319 28.91 -20.27 15.60
N PHE A 320 28.76 -18.99 15.98
CA PHE A 320 29.13 -17.84 15.15
C PHE A 320 30.50 -17.22 15.50
N ALA A 321 31.33 -17.90 16.29
CA ALA A 321 32.61 -17.37 16.76
C ALA A 321 33.60 -17.01 15.62
N SER A 322 33.46 -17.62 14.45
CA SER A 322 34.29 -17.35 13.26
C SER A 322 33.69 -16.31 12.30
N THR A 323 32.60 -15.64 12.69
CA THR A 323 31.91 -14.65 11.85
C THR A 323 32.07 -13.24 12.42
N ASN A 324 31.77 -12.22 11.62
CA ASN A 324 31.84 -10.81 12.03
C ASN A 324 30.62 -10.36 12.88
N VAL A 325 30.02 -11.26 13.64
CA VAL A 325 28.86 -10.98 14.50
C VAL A 325 29.34 -10.59 15.89
N THR A 326 28.88 -9.44 16.38
CA THR A 326 29.24 -8.95 17.72
C THR A 326 28.23 -9.44 18.75
N PHE A 327 28.68 -10.19 19.76
CA PHE A 327 27.82 -10.62 20.87
C PHE A 327 28.14 -9.81 22.12
N TYR A 328 27.11 -9.26 22.77
CA TYR A 328 27.22 -8.50 24.00
C TYR A 328 26.22 -8.95 25.06
N VAL A 329 26.73 -9.15 26.28
CA VAL A 329 25.94 -9.46 27.48
C VAL A 329 26.07 -8.26 28.39
N ASP A 330 24.95 -7.61 28.67
CA ASP A 330 24.89 -6.55 29.64
C ASP A 330 24.79 -7.12 31.06
N THR A 331 25.63 -6.60 31.94
CA THR A 331 25.75 -7.01 33.34
C THR A 331 25.38 -5.89 34.31
N ASP A 332 24.91 -4.74 33.79
CA ASP A 332 24.52 -3.60 34.60
C ASP A 332 23.29 -3.93 35.47
N SER A 333 23.26 -3.34 36.67
CA SER A 333 22.17 -3.53 37.63
C SER A 333 21.25 -2.30 37.65
N HIS A 334 19.94 -2.54 37.61
CA HIS A 334 18.92 -1.49 37.61
C HIS A 334 17.89 -1.71 38.73
N PRO A 335 18.23 -1.46 40.00
CA PRO A 335 17.34 -1.71 41.13
C PRO A 335 16.05 -0.89 41.09
N ASP A 336 16.08 0.29 40.45
CA ASP A 336 14.95 1.22 40.36
C ASP A 336 14.03 0.96 39.15
N SER A 337 14.31 -0.10 38.37
CA SER A 337 13.59 -0.44 37.14
C SER A 337 12.96 -1.83 37.22
N VAL A 338 11.77 -1.96 36.65
CA VAL A 338 11.11 -3.24 36.42
C VAL A 338 11.84 -3.95 35.27
N SER A 339 12.36 -5.14 35.53
CA SER A 339 12.92 -6.00 34.49
C SER A 339 11.85 -6.33 33.44
N GLY A 340 12.21 -6.19 32.16
CA GLY A 340 11.29 -6.42 31.06
C GLY A 340 11.75 -5.78 29.77
N GLN A 341 10.88 -5.79 28.77
CA GLN A 341 11.21 -5.37 27.40
C GLN A 341 11.67 -3.90 27.31
N TYR A 342 11.08 -3.00 28.10
CA TYR A 342 11.49 -1.58 28.10
C TYR A 342 12.95 -1.43 28.53
N LEU A 343 13.32 -1.99 29.69
CA LEU A 343 14.69 -1.92 30.19
C LEU A 343 15.65 -2.59 29.21
N HIS A 344 15.27 -3.77 28.69
CA HIS A 344 16.07 -4.52 27.73
C HIS A 344 16.40 -3.71 26.47
N ILE A 345 15.41 -3.02 25.89
CA ILE A 345 15.60 -2.14 24.73
C ILE A 345 16.43 -0.90 25.10
N ALA A 346 16.16 -0.29 26.26
CA ALA A 346 16.88 0.91 26.71
C ALA A 346 18.39 0.65 26.80
N GLU A 347 18.78 -0.46 27.43
CA GLU A 347 20.18 -0.80 27.60
C GLU A 347 20.83 -1.26 26.28
N ALA A 348 20.08 -1.94 25.41
CA ALA A 348 20.57 -2.28 24.07
C ALA A 348 20.91 -1.03 23.24
N PHE A 349 20.01 -0.03 23.27
CA PHE A 349 20.26 1.25 22.59
C PHE A 349 21.38 2.05 23.25
N ARG A 350 21.48 2.06 24.58
CA ARG A 350 22.61 2.69 25.28
C ARG A 350 23.92 2.09 24.80
N TRP A 351 24.03 0.76 24.84
CA TRP A 351 25.22 0.05 24.38
C TRP A 351 25.57 0.40 22.92
N SER A 352 24.61 0.36 21.99
CA SER A 352 24.83 0.77 20.59
C SER A 352 25.30 2.24 20.46
N THR A 353 24.85 3.14 21.34
CA THR A 353 25.33 4.53 21.34
C THR A 353 26.78 4.70 21.82
N GLU A 354 27.25 3.82 22.69
CA GLU A 354 28.56 3.85 23.35
C GLU A 354 29.66 3.12 22.57
N GLN A 355 29.30 2.27 21.59
CA GLN A 355 30.27 1.58 20.72
C GLN A 355 31.25 2.55 20.04
N SER A 356 32.49 2.11 19.80
CA SER A 356 33.53 2.90 19.14
C SER A 356 33.24 3.12 17.66
N VAL A 357 32.78 2.07 16.97
CA VAL A 357 32.29 2.12 15.59
C VAL A 357 30.78 2.26 15.62
N LYS A 358 30.27 3.28 14.93
CA LYS A 358 28.94 3.81 15.14
C LYS A 358 28.14 3.73 13.85
N ALA A 359 27.16 2.83 13.78
CA ALA A 359 26.24 2.86 12.65
C ALA A 359 25.36 4.12 12.67
N GLU A 360 25.01 4.61 11.49
CA GLU A 360 24.12 5.77 11.30
C GLU A 360 22.66 5.42 11.57
N TRP A 361 22.27 4.17 11.28
CA TRP A 361 20.96 3.61 11.53
C TRP A 361 21.06 2.33 12.35
N VAL A 362 20.08 2.11 13.22
CA VAL A 362 19.95 0.89 14.01
C VAL A 362 18.60 0.25 13.69
N MET A 363 18.63 -0.97 13.15
CA MET A 363 17.46 -1.81 12.98
C MET A 363 17.32 -2.74 14.17
N LEU A 364 16.29 -2.53 14.98
CA LEU A 364 15.95 -3.40 16.09
C LEU A 364 15.26 -4.67 15.58
N VAL A 365 15.74 -5.83 16.02
CA VAL A 365 15.22 -7.14 15.63
C VAL A 365 15.13 -8.02 16.87
N GLU A 366 14.06 -8.78 17.06
CA GLU A 366 14.02 -9.85 18.07
C GLU A 366 14.67 -11.12 17.49
N ASP A 367 15.24 -11.97 18.36
CA ASP A 367 15.98 -13.19 18.00
C ASP A 367 15.15 -14.29 17.28
N ASP A 368 13.88 -14.02 16.98
CA ASP A 368 12.94 -14.91 16.29
C ASP A 368 12.26 -14.30 15.05
N PHE A 369 12.90 -13.29 14.46
CA PHE A 369 12.49 -12.63 13.21
C PHE A 369 13.56 -12.71 12.11
N PRO A 370 13.79 -13.88 11.48
CA PRO A 370 14.60 -13.96 10.27
C PRO A 370 14.01 -13.11 9.14
N ILE A 371 14.88 -12.57 8.27
CA ILE A 371 14.46 -12.05 6.97
C ILE A 371 13.96 -13.21 6.12
N CYS A 372 12.82 -13.01 5.46
CA CYS A 372 12.26 -13.99 4.55
C CYS A 372 12.52 -13.66 3.09
N GLY A 373 12.51 -14.67 2.21
CA GLY A 373 12.69 -14.47 0.76
C GLY A 373 14.13 -14.16 0.32
N GLY A 374 15.11 -14.32 1.23
CA GLY A 374 16.53 -14.10 0.96
C GLY A 374 16.80 -12.71 0.39
N GLU A 375 17.49 -12.66 -0.74
CA GLU A 375 17.87 -11.40 -1.42
C GLU A 375 16.67 -10.50 -1.73
N ARG A 376 15.47 -11.04 -1.98
CA ARG A 376 14.27 -10.20 -2.23
C ARG A 376 13.76 -9.51 -0.97
N GLY A 377 13.80 -10.19 0.18
CA GLY A 377 13.41 -9.58 1.45
C GLY A 377 14.41 -8.52 1.87
N TRP A 378 15.70 -8.80 1.67
CA TRP A 378 16.75 -7.83 1.96
C TRP A 378 16.77 -6.64 1.00
N ASP A 379 16.47 -6.84 -0.29
CA ASP A 379 16.29 -5.74 -1.25
C ASP A 379 15.19 -4.76 -0.79
N ALA A 380 14.12 -5.25 -0.17
CA ALA A 380 13.12 -4.36 0.42
C ALA A 380 13.70 -3.49 1.56
N VAL A 381 14.58 -4.05 2.39
CA VAL A 381 15.30 -3.28 3.42
C VAL A 381 16.19 -2.23 2.77
N ARG A 382 16.99 -2.60 1.76
CA ARG A 382 17.84 -1.66 1.02
C ARG A 382 17.04 -0.52 0.36
N ARG A 383 15.89 -0.81 -0.23
CA ARG A 383 14.99 0.20 -0.80
C ARG A 383 14.40 1.13 0.25
N VAL A 384 14.08 0.62 1.45
CA VAL A 384 13.72 1.47 2.59
C VAL A 384 14.89 2.38 2.97
N MET A 385 16.10 1.85 3.06
CA MET A 385 17.31 2.63 3.37
C MET A 385 17.62 3.70 2.31
N GLN A 386 17.49 3.38 1.02
CA GLN A 386 17.65 4.34 -0.09
C GLN A 386 16.70 5.53 0.07
N ILE A 387 15.45 5.24 0.39
CA ILE A 387 14.45 6.28 0.60
C ILE A 387 14.78 7.11 1.84
N LEU A 388 15.18 6.49 2.95
CA LEU A 388 15.58 7.20 4.17
C LEU A 388 16.75 8.16 3.90
N GLU A 389 17.79 7.67 3.23
CA GLU A 389 18.98 8.43 2.87
C GLU A 389 18.72 9.49 1.79
N SER A 390 17.76 9.26 0.87
CA SER A 390 17.41 10.25 -0.17
C SER A 390 16.90 11.58 0.40
N THR A 391 16.47 11.57 1.66
CA THR A 391 15.94 12.75 2.36
C THR A 391 16.98 13.52 3.16
N ARG A 392 18.25 13.12 3.09
CA ARG A 392 19.34 13.82 3.74
C ARG A 392 19.60 15.16 3.05
N SER A 393 19.40 16.25 3.77
CA SER A 393 19.75 17.58 3.26
C SER A 393 21.27 17.72 3.16
N PRO A 394 21.84 18.09 1.98
CA PRO A 394 23.28 18.27 1.81
C PRO A 394 23.88 19.34 2.72
N SER A 395 23.09 20.37 3.05
CA SER A 395 23.55 21.55 3.80
C SER A 395 23.46 21.41 5.31
N THR A 396 22.51 20.64 5.83
CA THR A 396 22.26 20.55 7.28
C THR A 396 22.55 19.16 7.86
N LYS A 397 22.83 18.16 7.02
CA LYS A 397 22.83 16.72 7.36
C LYS A 397 21.53 16.24 8.04
N ALA A 398 20.52 17.11 8.17
CA ALA A 398 19.25 16.80 8.78
C ALA A 398 18.45 15.88 7.86
N LEU A 399 17.83 14.88 8.46
CA LEU A 399 16.99 13.93 7.74
C LEU A 399 15.54 14.35 7.83
N ASN A 400 14.88 14.41 6.67
CA ASN A 400 13.43 14.60 6.64
C ASN A 400 12.68 13.31 7.02
N ARG A 401 13.36 12.18 7.23
CA ARG A 401 12.75 10.93 7.71
C ARG A 401 13.54 10.37 8.88
N GLN A 402 12.84 9.76 9.82
CA GLN A 402 13.39 9.44 11.13
C GLN A 402 13.45 7.94 11.39
N GLY A 403 12.71 7.15 10.62
CA GLY A 403 12.87 5.71 10.67
C GLY A 403 12.16 4.94 9.58
N GLY A 404 12.44 3.65 9.57
CA GLY A 404 11.82 2.64 8.73
C GLY A 404 11.09 1.60 9.57
N PHE A 405 10.17 0.84 8.96
CA PHE A 405 9.56 -0.33 9.59
C PHE A 405 9.25 -1.39 8.54
N VAL A 406 9.95 -2.53 8.63
CA VAL A 406 9.93 -3.60 7.62
C VAL A 406 9.34 -4.92 8.13
N GLY A 407 9.11 -5.03 9.43
CA GLY A 407 8.59 -6.22 10.12
C GLY A 407 7.26 -5.97 10.83
N THR A 408 7.15 -6.42 12.07
CA THR A 408 6.00 -6.21 12.96
C THR A 408 6.44 -6.14 14.42
N GLY A 409 5.55 -5.70 15.30
CA GLY A 409 5.86 -5.52 16.71
C GLY A 409 7.09 -4.62 16.88
N GLY A 410 8.06 -5.07 17.67
CA GLY A 410 9.34 -4.38 17.85
C GLY A 410 10.39 -4.66 16.77
N SER A 411 10.16 -5.67 15.93
CA SER A 411 11.15 -6.21 14.98
C SER A 411 11.08 -5.54 13.62
N GLY A 412 12.25 -5.16 13.09
CA GLY A 412 12.38 -4.44 11.83
C GLY A 412 12.10 -2.95 11.95
N LEU A 413 12.05 -2.39 13.16
CA LEU A 413 12.03 -0.95 13.37
C LEU A 413 13.44 -0.39 13.16
N ILE A 414 13.57 0.57 12.26
CA ILE A 414 14.84 1.19 11.88
C ILE A 414 14.84 2.62 12.40
N PHE A 415 15.80 2.98 13.23
CA PHE A 415 15.91 4.31 13.83
C PHE A 415 17.18 4.99 13.36
N HIS A 416 17.09 6.28 13.06
CA HIS A 416 18.31 7.07 12.92
C HIS A 416 19.00 7.18 14.27
N ARG A 417 20.33 7.11 14.31
CA ARG A 417 21.12 7.16 15.55
C ARG A 417 20.77 8.33 16.47
N THR A 418 20.45 9.49 15.90
CA THR A 418 20.09 10.69 16.68
C THR A 418 18.80 10.53 17.49
N MET A 419 17.98 9.51 17.21
CA MET A 419 16.78 9.21 17.99
C MET A 419 17.04 8.35 19.22
N LEU A 420 18.15 7.60 19.26
CA LEU A 420 18.41 6.65 20.34
C LEU A 420 18.39 7.30 21.73
N PRO A 421 18.94 8.51 21.97
CA PRO A 421 18.85 9.13 23.30
C PRO A 421 17.41 9.37 23.78
N VAL A 422 16.51 9.78 22.88
CA VAL A 422 15.08 9.99 23.19
C VAL A 422 14.40 8.65 23.48
N LEU A 423 14.69 7.62 22.68
CA LEU A 423 14.14 6.29 22.88
C LEU A 423 14.64 5.66 24.19
N ILE A 424 15.91 5.81 24.54
CA ILE A 424 16.48 5.36 25.81
C ILE A 424 15.73 6.04 26.97
N LEU A 425 15.54 7.36 26.92
CA LEU A 425 14.80 8.09 27.95
C LEU A 425 13.35 7.59 28.06
N LEU A 426 12.65 7.43 26.95
CA LEU A 426 11.28 6.91 26.91
C LEU A 426 11.19 5.51 27.50
N MET A 427 12.04 4.59 27.03
CA MET A 427 12.04 3.21 27.50
C MET A 427 12.39 3.13 29.00
N ARG A 428 13.38 3.90 29.49
CA ARG A 428 13.70 3.95 30.92
C ARG A 428 12.56 4.50 31.76
N THR A 429 11.92 5.59 31.32
CA THR A 429 10.73 6.15 32.00
C THR A 429 9.59 5.11 32.09
N HIS A 430 9.43 4.33 31.02
CA HIS A 430 8.50 3.20 30.99
C HIS A 430 8.98 1.98 31.76
N ALA A 431 10.23 1.87 32.17
CA ALA A 431 10.76 0.78 32.99
C ALA A 431 10.76 1.10 34.49
N GLU A 432 10.80 2.38 34.89
CA GLU A 432 10.85 2.80 36.30
C GLU A 432 9.78 2.11 37.17
N THR A 433 10.23 1.60 38.33
CA THR A 433 9.38 0.96 39.35
C THR A 433 8.39 1.95 39.95
N ALA A 434 8.86 3.16 40.26
CA ALA A 434 8.04 4.30 40.63
C ALA A 434 7.72 5.14 39.38
N SER A 435 6.94 4.58 38.46
CA SER A 435 6.67 5.22 37.17
C SER A 435 6.15 6.65 37.37
N ARG A 436 6.82 7.61 36.74
CA ARG A 436 6.39 9.03 36.69
C ARG A 436 5.22 9.28 35.76
N LEU A 437 4.76 8.25 35.04
CA LEU A 437 3.57 8.34 34.21
C LEU A 437 2.34 8.50 35.11
N SER A 438 1.38 9.30 34.67
CA SER A 438 0.11 9.45 35.38
C SER A 438 -0.51 8.07 35.67
N PRO A 439 -1.07 7.81 36.86
CA PRO A 439 -1.77 6.56 37.18
C PRO A 439 -2.91 6.25 36.21
N THR A 440 -3.45 7.27 35.53
CA THR A 440 -4.51 7.13 34.51
C THR A 440 -3.98 6.77 33.13
N THR A 441 -2.67 6.85 32.89
CA THR A 441 -2.05 6.52 31.61
C THR A 441 -1.89 5.01 31.50
N VAL A 442 -2.59 4.40 30.53
CA VAL A 442 -2.42 2.98 30.22
C VAL A 442 -1.02 2.73 29.67
N ARG A 443 -0.23 1.87 30.34
CA ARG A 443 1.11 1.48 29.89
C ARG A 443 0.99 0.72 28.56
N ARG A 444 1.43 1.34 27.46
CA ARG A 444 1.43 0.74 26.12
C ARG A 444 2.69 -0.12 25.92
N PRO A 445 2.61 -1.31 25.30
CA PRO A 445 3.77 -2.11 24.91
C PRO A 445 4.94 -1.31 24.29
N ALA A 446 6.18 -1.75 24.54
CA ALA A 446 7.40 -1.02 24.15
C ALA A 446 7.49 -0.75 22.64
N ASP A 447 7.08 -1.72 21.83
CA ASP A 447 6.98 -1.59 20.38
C ASP A 447 6.02 -0.49 19.95
N LEU A 448 4.83 -0.40 20.55
CA LEU A 448 3.88 0.67 20.25
C LEU A 448 4.42 2.05 20.63
N VAL A 449 5.13 2.16 21.75
CA VAL A 449 5.77 3.43 22.15
C VAL A 449 6.83 3.84 21.11
N MET A 450 7.68 2.92 20.65
CA MET A 450 8.67 3.20 19.62
C MET A 450 8.03 3.53 18.26
N GLN A 451 6.97 2.82 17.87
CA GLN A 451 6.23 3.09 16.64
C GLN A 451 5.55 4.47 16.67
N ASP A 452 4.92 4.83 17.80
CA ASP A 452 4.29 6.14 17.97
C ASP A 452 5.32 7.27 17.97
N CYS A 453 6.52 7.02 18.51
CA CYS A 453 7.66 7.92 18.40
C CYS A 453 8.05 8.17 16.94
N LEU A 454 8.20 7.12 16.12
CA LEU A 454 8.52 7.24 14.69
C LEU A 454 7.43 7.93 13.87
N LEU A 455 6.17 7.81 14.30
CA LEU A 455 5.04 8.51 13.71
C LEU A 455 4.95 9.99 14.16
N GLY A 456 5.75 10.41 15.14
CA GLY A 456 5.67 11.74 15.76
C GLY A 456 4.40 11.93 16.60
N ALA A 457 3.76 10.84 17.02
CA ALA A 457 2.58 10.87 17.89
C ALA A 457 2.96 11.03 19.37
N ASP A 458 4.18 10.62 19.75
CA ASP A 458 4.70 10.85 21.09
C ASP A 458 5.29 12.27 21.21
N PRO A 459 4.92 13.06 22.24
CA PRO A 459 5.35 14.45 22.38
C PRO A 459 6.84 14.62 22.63
N LEU A 460 7.55 13.59 23.10
CA LEU A 460 9.00 13.65 23.29
C LEU A 460 9.77 13.35 22.00
N CYS A 461 9.09 12.87 20.96
CA CYS A 461 9.68 12.54 19.68
C CYS A 461 9.52 13.69 18.69
N PRO A 462 10.46 13.85 17.73
CA PRO A 462 10.39 14.98 16.82
C PRO A 462 9.12 14.91 15.96
N GLN A 463 8.33 15.97 16.00
CA GLN A 463 7.10 16.05 15.22
C GLN A 463 7.37 16.49 13.78
N LYS A 464 6.66 15.89 12.83
CA LYS A 464 6.64 16.33 11.42
C LYS A 464 5.25 16.84 11.05
N PRO A 465 5.09 18.15 10.80
CA PRO A 465 3.78 18.77 10.55
C PRO A 465 3.00 18.14 9.39
N GLU A 466 3.70 17.62 8.38
CA GLU A 466 3.09 17.08 7.15
C GLU A 466 2.97 15.54 7.13
N GLY A 467 3.36 14.85 8.21
CA GLY A 467 3.52 13.40 8.22
C GLY A 467 4.76 12.93 7.44
N GLY A 468 4.86 11.64 7.12
CA GLY A 468 5.92 11.08 6.28
C GLY A 468 7.24 10.79 6.99
N GLY A 469 7.26 10.77 8.33
CA GLY A 469 8.46 10.46 9.12
C GLY A 469 8.93 9.00 9.02
N LEU A 470 8.04 8.10 8.60
CA LEU A 470 8.23 6.65 8.63
C LEU A 470 8.08 6.04 7.23
N VAL A 471 9.06 5.23 6.83
CA VAL A 471 9.04 4.45 5.59
C VAL A 471 8.75 3.00 5.91
N ILE A 472 7.77 2.40 5.25
CA ILE A 472 7.39 1.00 5.47
C ILE A 472 7.47 0.19 4.20
N THR A 473 7.51 -1.12 4.31
CA THR A 473 7.25 -2.03 3.18
C THR A 473 5.74 -2.25 3.01
N SER A 474 5.30 -2.62 1.79
CA SER A 474 3.89 -2.99 1.54
C SER A 474 3.50 -4.27 2.27
N ARG A 475 4.47 -5.18 2.42
CA ARG A 475 4.37 -6.48 3.07
C ARG A 475 5.50 -6.63 4.08
N MET A 476 5.26 -7.40 5.14
CA MET A 476 6.31 -7.74 6.10
C MET A 476 7.36 -8.62 5.43
N VAL A 477 8.63 -8.27 5.62
CA VAL A 477 9.79 -9.01 5.05
C VAL A 477 10.56 -9.79 6.11
N MET A 478 9.98 -9.92 7.30
CA MET A 478 10.49 -10.73 8.41
C MET A 478 9.42 -11.74 8.81
N ASP A 479 9.83 -12.97 9.11
CA ASP A 479 8.92 -14.06 9.51
C ASP A 479 9.00 -14.25 11.02
N HIS A 480 7.88 -14.16 11.74
CA HIS A 480 7.84 -14.41 13.18
C HIS A 480 7.83 -15.92 13.46
N ILE A 481 9.01 -16.53 13.62
CA ILE A 481 9.15 -17.98 13.84
C ILE A 481 9.05 -18.38 15.33
N GLY A 482 9.13 -17.40 16.24
CA GLY A 482 9.05 -17.60 17.69
C GLY A 482 7.63 -17.59 18.27
N GLY A 483 6.60 -17.35 17.45
CA GLY A 483 5.20 -17.54 17.85
C GLY A 483 4.88 -18.96 18.35
N MET A 484 5.73 -19.93 17.99
CA MET A 484 5.70 -21.32 18.45
C MET A 484 6.48 -21.58 19.76
N ALA A 485 7.18 -20.58 20.31
CA ALA A 485 8.07 -20.71 21.46
C ALA A 485 8.04 -19.44 22.34
N THR A 486 6.83 -19.05 22.77
CA THR A 486 6.62 -17.84 23.58
C THR A 486 7.41 -17.84 24.90
N THR A 487 7.89 -16.67 25.30
CA THR A 487 8.45 -16.42 26.64
C THR A 487 7.40 -16.38 27.74
N ASN A 488 6.11 -16.27 27.40
CA ASN A 488 5.00 -16.24 28.34
C ASN A 488 4.28 -17.59 28.38
N GLN A 489 4.39 -18.32 29.49
CA GLN A 489 3.83 -19.67 29.65
C GLN A 489 2.31 -19.77 29.41
N ASN A 490 1.58 -18.67 29.52
CA ASN A 490 0.11 -18.64 29.39
C ASN A 490 -0.39 -18.16 28.01
N LYS A 491 0.51 -17.84 27.07
CA LYS A 491 0.12 -17.34 25.74
C LYS A 491 -0.05 -18.51 24.77
N ALA A 492 -1.23 -18.64 24.17
CA ALA A 492 -1.49 -19.64 23.15
C ALA A 492 -0.52 -19.47 21.96
N PHE A 493 0.05 -20.59 21.49
CA PHE A 493 0.83 -20.64 20.26
C PHE A 493 -0.02 -20.07 19.11
N ASN A 494 0.53 -19.10 18.38
CA ASN A 494 -0.03 -18.62 17.12
C ASN A 494 1.05 -18.83 16.06
N ASP A 495 0.94 -19.94 15.35
CA ASP A 495 1.87 -20.44 14.34
C ASP A 495 1.67 -19.78 12.97
N ASP A 496 0.56 -19.07 12.76
CA ASP A 496 0.17 -18.54 11.45
C ASP A 496 0.21 -17.01 11.34
N LYS A 497 0.24 -16.27 12.45
CA LYS A 497 0.16 -14.80 12.44
C LYS A 497 1.50 -14.12 12.29
N TRP A 498 1.47 -12.97 11.61
CA TRP A 498 2.62 -12.08 11.46
C TRP A 498 3.78 -12.70 10.69
N ARG A 499 3.43 -13.55 9.74
CA ARG A 499 4.41 -14.22 8.89
C ARG A 499 4.85 -13.35 7.73
N CYS A 500 5.92 -13.78 7.08
CA CYS A 500 6.39 -13.17 5.85
C CYS A 500 5.26 -12.95 4.82
N GLY A 501 5.31 -11.81 4.13
CA GLY A 501 4.42 -11.50 3.01
C GLY A 501 3.03 -10.99 3.41
N TRP A 502 2.65 -11.07 4.68
CA TRP A 502 1.45 -10.43 5.22
C TRP A 502 1.52 -8.91 5.04
N ARG A 503 0.37 -8.25 4.96
CA ARG A 503 0.29 -6.79 4.83
C ARG A 503 0.93 -6.11 6.04
N HIS A 504 1.73 -5.08 5.79
CA HIS A 504 2.31 -4.29 6.88
C HIS A 504 1.20 -3.54 7.68
N PRO A 505 1.22 -3.52 9.03
CA PRO A 505 0.14 -2.95 9.85
C PRO A 505 -0.20 -1.49 9.53
N PHE A 506 0.81 -0.71 9.16
CA PHE A 506 0.66 0.72 8.85
C PHE A 506 0.31 1.01 7.40
N HIS A 507 0.22 -0.02 6.54
CA HIS A 507 -0.17 0.16 5.14
C HIS A 507 -1.53 0.86 5.03
N GLY A 508 -1.60 1.94 4.26
CA GLY A 508 -2.77 2.81 4.13
C GLY A 508 -2.76 4.07 5.01
N ARG A 509 -1.96 4.16 6.07
CA ARG A 509 -1.90 5.38 6.92
C ARG A 509 -1.26 6.55 6.19
N ARG A 510 -1.80 7.77 6.30
CA ARG A 510 -1.27 8.99 5.63
C ARG A 510 0.19 9.28 5.99
N GLN A 511 0.56 8.99 7.23
CA GLN A 511 1.84 9.34 7.84
C GLN A 511 3.02 8.49 7.35
N VAL A 512 2.77 7.45 6.55
CA VAL A 512 3.82 6.54 6.08
C VAL A 512 3.99 6.57 4.56
N GLU A 513 5.24 6.43 4.14
CA GLU A 513 5.57 6.13 2.75
C GLU A 513 5.77 4.62 2.57
N VAL A 514 5.37 4.06 1.44
CA VAL A 514 5.35 2.61 1.22
C VAL A 514 6.30 2.21 0.08
N VAL A 515 7.27 1.36 0.41
CA VAL A 515 8.05 0.59 -0.56
C VAL A 515 7.24 -0.63 -0.99
N VAL A 516 6.93 -0.72 -2.28
CA VAL A 516 6.22 -1.89 -2.82
C VAL A 516 7.19 -3.07 -2.93
N VAL A 517 6.91 -4.12 -2.14
CA VAL A 517 7.57 -5.43 -2.16
C VAL A 517 6.76 -6.45 -2.95
#